data_AF-A0A7C3T9Z3-F1
#
_entry.id   AF-A0A7C3T9Z3-F1
#
_cell.length_a   1.000
_cell.length_b   1.000
_cell.length_c   1.000
_cell.angle_alpha   90.00
_cell.angle_beta   90.00
_cell.angle_gamma   90.00
#
_symmetry.space_group_name_H-M   'P 1'
#
loop_
_entity.id
_entity.type
_entity.pdbx_description
1 polymer ?
#
loop_
_entity_poly.entity_id
_entity_poly.type
_entity_poly.pdbx_seq_one_letter_code
_entity_poly.pdbx_strand_id
1 'polypeptide(L)'
;MQGKVWEPKLSKYTGITKEAWSKGTPRGLLNISVDAINKKILVNVPEPKYITGTTIFFISDEFLASYNTTIERAVFMIDGKEITPLINRVIDGYTVTFTYTNGIHIITMYATYELKIKVLDHAGNPVPEAMLNLTGPLNEVSKTNSYGIATFSKLISGNYSISALFPEIVEEKTFLIVNRSQDLTLGINIKLFKSRYEELQNSYSKLQEENKKLNATYNELKNNYNSLKASYETLQNNFEKLQKDYEGLGTTLIAYGVISIAIIAALFVLFYRAMKSKGKT
;
A
#
# COMPACT_ATOMS: atom_id res chain seq x y z
N MET A 1 -56.68 26.80 -16.00
CA MET A 1 -56.65 25.95 -17.20
C MET A 1 -55.83 24.72 -16.87
N GLN A 2 -56.48 23.57 -16.67
CA GLN A 2 -55.79 22.30 -16.44
C GLN A 2 -54.98 21.97 -17.69
N GLY A 3 -53.66 21.89 -17.54
CA GLY A 3 -52.74 21.54 -18.62
C GLY A 3 -53.07 20.14 -19.11
N LYS A 4 -53.28 19.99 -20.42
CA LYS A 4 -53.48 18.68 -21.06
C LYS A 4 -52.36 17.74 -20.60
N VAL A 5 -52.75 16.63 -19.98
CA VAL A 5 -51.85 15.50 -19.72
C VAL A 5 -51.38 15.01 -21.09
N TRP A 6 -50.07 15.07 -21.32
CA TRP A 6 -49.45 14.62 -22.56
C TRP A 6 -49.44 13.08 -22.56
N GLU A 7 -50.05 12.48 -23.59
CA GLU A 7 -49.99 11.04 -23.83
C GLU A 7 -48.96 10.79 -24.96
N PRO A 8 -47.84 10.10 -24.67
CA PRO A 8 -46.87 9.73 -25.70
C PRO A 8 -47.53 8.84 -26.77
N LYS A 9 -47.51 9.25 -28.04
CA LYS A 9 -47.86 8.35 -29.16
C LYS A 9 -46.74 7.32 -29.37
N LEU A 10 -46.86 6.19 -28.68
CA LEU A 10 -45.96 5.03 -28.78
C LEU A 10 -45.69 4.61 -30.24
N SER A 11 -44.42 4.56 -30.62
CA SER A 11 -43.98 3.80 -31.80
C SER A 11 -44.19 2.31 -31.48
N LYS A 12 -45.17 1.66 -32.15
CA LYS A 12 -45.47 0.22 -32.03
C LYS A 12 -44.29 -0.73 -32.27
N TYR A 13 -43.15 -0.22 -32.76
CA TYR A 13 -41.99 -1.02 -33.16
C TYR A 13 -40.75 -0.80 -32.29
N THR A 14 -40.69 0.26 -31.46
CA THR A 14 -39.47 0.61 -30.70
C THR A 14 -39.70 0.96 -29.22
N GLY A 15 -40.94 1.16 -28.77
CA GLY A 15 -41.21 1.56 -27.37
C GLY A 15 -40.68 2.95 -26.97
N ILE A 16 -40.16 3.72 -27.94
CA ILE A 16 -39.62 5.08 -27.79
C ILE A 16 -40.45 6.01 -28.68
N THR A 17 -41.02 7.08 -28.14
CA THR A 17 -41.76 8.06 -28.94
C THR A 17 -40.83 9.07 -29.61
N LYS A 18 -41.04 9.31 -30.90
CA LYS A 18 -40.27 10.24 -31.76
C LYS A 18 -40.56 11.74 -31.50
N GLU A 19 -41.12 12.10 -30.36
CA GLU A 19 -41.42 13.50 -30.05
C GLU A 19 -40.44 14.00 -29.01
N ALA A 20 -39.29 14.53 -29.45
CA ALA A 20 -38.57 15.47 -28.60
C ALA A 20 -39.12 16.86 -28.81
N TRP A 21 -39.69 17.39 -27.75
CA TRP A 21 -40.09 18.78 -27.68
C TRP A 21 -38.89 19.58 -27.22
N SER A 22 -38.41 20.47 -28.08
CA SER A 22 -37.46 21.49 -27.67
C SER A 22 -38.06 22.87 -27.75
N LYS A 23 -37.93 23.60 -26.65
CA LYS A 23 -38.12 25.03 -26.65
C LYS A 23 -36.91 25.65 -27.37
N GLY A 24 -37.09 25.96 -28.65
CA GLY A 24 -36.06 26.60 -29.45
C GLY A 24 -35.10 25.64 -30.14
N THR A 25 -35.50 24.43 -30.51
CA THR A 25 -34.86 23.71 -31.62
C THR A 25 -35.81 23.78 -32.82
N PRO A 26 -35.33 23.98 -34.06
CA PRO A 26 -36.19 23.94 -35.24
C PRO A 26 -37.01 22.64 -35.23
N ARG A 27 -38.31 22.69 -35.60
CA ARG A 27 -39.08 21.46 -35.84
C ARG A 27 -38.35 20.67 -36.92
N GLY A 28 -37.69 19.59 -36.53
CA GLY A 28 -36.80 18.81 -37.37
C GLY A 28 -36.72 17.37 -36.88
N LEU A 29 -36.44 16.46 -37.82
CA LEU A 29 -36.40 15.01 -37.63
C LEU A 29 -35.32 14.64 -36.60
N LEU A 30 -35.74 14.35 -35.37
CA LEU A 30 -34.90 13.64 -34.43
C LEU A 30 -34.68 12.24 -34.97
N ASN A 31 -33.42 11.91 -35.24
CA ASN A 31 -33.06 10.57 -35.65
C ASN A 31 -32.68 9.80 -34.39
N ILE A 32 -33.63 8.99 -33.93
CA ILE A 32 -33.42 8.00 -32.88
C ILE A 32 -33.11 6.67 -33.56
N SER A 33 -31.97 6.08 -33.23
CA SER A 33 -31.63 4.71 -33.60
C SER A 33 -31.41 3.87 -32.35
N VAL A 34 -31.77 2.59 -32.45
CA VAL A 34 -31.56 1.62 -31.39
C VAL A 34 -30.52 0.63 -31.88
N ASP A 35 -29.41 0.53 -31.15
CA ASP A 35 -28.40 -0.50 -31.34
C ASP A 35 -28.68 -1.61 -30.32
N ALA A 36 -29.41 -2.63 -30.78
CA ALA A 36 -29.83 -3.75 -29.94
C ALA A 36 -28.66 -4.65 -29.51
N ILE A 37 -27.55 -4.64 -30.26
CA ILE A 37 -26.35 -5.45 -29.97
C ILE A 37 -25.58 -4.81 -28.81
N ASN A 38 -25.28 -3.52 -28.91
CA ASN A 38 -24.57 -2.77 -27.88
C ASN A 38 -25.51 -2.15 -26.83
N LYS A 39 -26.79 -2.55 -26.86
CA LYS A 39 -27.83 -2.18 -25.89
C LYS A 39 -27.86 -0.67 -25.61
N LYS A 40 -27.72 0.12 -26.68
CA LYS A 40 -27.69 1.60 -26.61
C LYS A 40 -28.71 2.24 -27.54
N ILE A 41 -29.21 3.39 -27.11
CA ILE A 41 -30.06 4.28 -27.92
C ILE A 41 -29.18 5.46 -28.32
N LEU A 42 -29.17 5.81 -29.60
CA LEU A 42 -28.53 7.01 -30.09
C LEU A 42 -29.61 7.99 -30.52
N VAL A 43 -29.43 9.24 -30.13
CA VAL A 43 -30.28 10.34 -30.57
C VAL A 43 -29.43 11.46 -31.10
N ASN A 44 -29.57 11.70 -32.41
CA ASN A 44 -28.98 12.88 -33.04
C ASN A 44 -29.91 14.07 -32.79
N VAL A 45 -29.41 15.06 -32.03
CA VAL A 45 -30.13 16.30 -31.75
C VAL A 45 -29.58 17.43 -32.61
N PRO A 46 -30.43 18.14 -33.36
CA PRO A 46 -29.99 19.22 -34.22
C PRO A 46 -29.61 20.46 -33.41
N GLU A 47 -28.91 21.36 -34.07
CA GLU A 47 -28.48 22.64 -33.50
C GLU A 47 -29.65 23.42 -32.90
N PRO A 48 -29.53 23.91 -31.66
CA PRO A 48 -30.58 24.70 -31.05
C PRO A 48 -30.64 26.09 -31.70
N LYS A 49 -31.86 26.61 -31.87
CA LYS A 49 -32.16 27.98 -32.33
C LYS A 49 -31.61 29.06 -31.39
N TYR A 50 -31.36 28.71 -30.13
CA TYR A 50 -30.76 29.58 -29.12
C TYR A 50 -29.48 28.95 -28.57
N ILE A 51 -28.80 29.64 -27.64
CA ILE A 51 -27.57 29.14 -26.99
C ILE A 51 -27.78 27.78 -26.32
N THR A 52 -29.00 27.49 -25.87
CA THR A 52 -29.37 26.21 -25.26
C THR A 52 -30.53 25.55 -25.99
N GLY A 53 -30.44 24.24 -26.17
CA GLY A 53 -31.50 23.34 -26.58
C GLY A 53 -31.96 22.49 -25.40
N THR A 54 -33.23 22.08 -25.42
CA THR A 54 -33.75 21.09 -24.46
C THR A 54 -34.42 19.98 -25.23
N THR A 55 -34.11 18.74 -24.95
CA THR A 55 -34.69 17.60 -25.66
C THR A 55 -35.25 16.61 -24.65
N ILE A 56 -36.48 16.18 -24.85
CA ILE A 56 -37.19 15.25 -23.98
C ILE A 56 -37.42 13.94 -24.74
N PHE A 57 -37.15 12.81 -24.11
CA PHE A 57 -37.50 11.50 -24.63
C PHE A 57 -38.38 10.74 -23.66
N PHE A 58 -39.25 9.89 -24.19
CA PHE A 58 -39.96 8.90 -23.39
C PHE A 58 -39.29 7.53 -23.57
N ILE A 59 -39.02 6.88 -22.44
CA ILE A 59 -38.50 5.53 -22.37
C ILE A 59 -39.54 4.69 -21.63
N SER A 60 -40.17 3.75 -22.33
CA SER A 60 -41.18 2.87 -21.74
C SER A 60 -40.57 1.86 -20.77
N ASP A 61 -41.37 1.42 -19.80
CA ASP A 61 -41.04 0.28 -18.94
C ASP A 61 -40.81 -1.00 -19.76
N GLU A 62 -41.62 -1.22 -20.80
CA GLU A 62 -41.48 -2.35 -21.72
C GLU A 62 -40.12 -2.33 -22.44
N PHE A 63 -39.69 -1.15 -22.91
CA PHE A 63 -38.37 -1.00 -23.52
C PHE A 63 -37.28 -1.37 -22.51
N LEU A 64 -37.31 -0.82 -21.29
CA LEU A 64 -36.32 -1.16 -20.26
C LEU A 64 -36.33 -2.66 -19.92
N ALA A 65 -37.52 -3.26 -19.81
CA ALA A 65 -37.69 -4.69 -19.54
C ALA A 65 -37.13 -5.58 -20.68
N SER A 66 -37.31 -5.19 -21.94
CA SER A 66 -36.77 -5.95 -23.09
C SER A 66 -35.23 -5.97 -23.14
N TYR A 67 -34.57 -5.09 -22.38
CA TYR A 67 -33.12 -5.03 -22.21
C TYR A 67 -32.67 -5.50 -20.81
N ASN A 68 -33.59 -6.04 -19.99
CA ASN A 68 -33.37 -6.45 -18.60
C ASN A 68 -32.63 -5.37 -17.77
N THR A 69 -33.04 -4.12 -17.94
CA THR A 69 -32.43 -2.95 -17.28
C THR A 69 -33.50 -2.11 -16.59
N THR A 70 -33.06 -1.17 -15.76
CA THR A 70 -33.90 -0.10 -15.19
C THR A 70 -33.37 1.26 -15.62
N ILE A 71 -34.12 2.33 -15.35
CA ILE A 71 -33.70 3.69 -15.70
C ILE A 71 -32.52 4.16 -14.85
N GLU A 72 -32.43 3.71 -13.60
CA GLU A 72 -31.35 4.04 -12.64
C GLU A 72 -30.02 3.41 -13.06
N ARG A 73 -30.09 2.34 -13.86
CA ARG A 73 -28.95 1.65 -14.44
C ARG A 73 -28.58 2.19 -15.81
N ALA A 74 -29.29 3.17 -16.35
CA ALA A 74 -28.92 3.78 -17.62
C ALA A 74 -27.77 4.79 -17.42
N VAL A 75 -26.77 4.73 -18.29
CA VAL A 75 -25.73 5.78 -18.39
C VAL A 75 -26.05 6.64 -19.60
N PHE A 76 -26.05 7.95 -19.39
CA PHE A 76 -26.36 8.91 -20.43
C PHE A 76 -25.13 9.72 -20.79
N MET A 77 -24.92 9.93 -22.08
CA MET A 77 -23.78 10.67 -22.59
C MET A 77 -24.23 11.71 -23.61
N ILE A 78 -23.54 12.85 -23.63
CA ILE A 78 -23.57 13.79 -24.75
C ILE A 78 -22.17 13.86 -25.35
N ASP A 79 -22.06 13.55 -26.63
CA ASP A 79 -20.79 13.47 -27.36
C ASP A 79 -19.70 12.65 -26.64
N GLY A 80 -20.12 11.54 -26.02
CA GLY A 80 -19.24 10.62 -25.29
C GLY A 80 -18.89 11.04 -23.87
N LYS A 81 -19.36 12.20 -23.39
CA LYS A 81 -19.19 12.61 -21.98
C LYS A 81 -20.42 12.26 -21.16
N GLU A 82 -20.23 11.59 -20.03
CA GLU A 82 -21.34 11.24 -19.12
C GLU A 82 -22.03 12.50 -18.57
N ILE A 83 -23.35 12.42 -18.50
CA ILE A 83 -24.22 13.46 -17.96
C ILE A 83 -25.35 12.83 -17.14
N THR A 84 -25.89 13.58 -16.20
CA THR A 84 -27.10 13.21 -15.45
C THR A 84 -28.27 14.01 -15.99
N PRO A 85 -29.17 13.42 -16.79
CA PRO A 85 -30.36 14.11 -17.26
C PRO A 85 -31.39 14.29 -16.14
N LEU A 86 -32.36 15.17 -16.37
CA LEU A 86 -33.55 15.23 -15.52
C LEU A 86 -34.50 14.10 -15.92
N ILE A 87 -34.83 13.23 -14.96
CA ILE A 87 -35.66 12.05 -15.17
C ILE A 87 -36.93 12.18 -14.33
N ASN A 88 -38.10 12.06 -14.95
CA ASN A 88 -39.38 12.04 -14.26
C ASN A 88 -40.15 10.77 -14.61
N ARG A 89 -40.64 10.06 -13.58
CA ARG A 89 -41.57 8.95 -13.73
C ARG A 89 -42.89 9.46 -14.32
N VAL A 90 -43.43 8.75 -15.30
CA VAL A 90 -44.74 9.00 -15.91
C VAL A 90 -45.50 7.68 -16.07
N ILE A 91 -46.72 7.73 -16.61
CA ILE A 91 -47.48 6.51 -16.95
C ILE A 91 -46.66 5.71 -17.97
N ASP A 92 -46.51 4.41 -17.72
CA ASP A 92 -45.82 3.42 -18.55
C ASP A 92 -44.33 3.66 -18.83
N GLY A 93 -43.66 4.55 -18.08
CA GLY A 93 -42.22 4.74 -18.22
C GLY A 93 -41.67 6.03 -17.62
N TYR A 94 -40.69 6.60 -18.30
CA TYR A 94 -39.94 7.78 -17.85
C TYR A 94 -39.82 8.82 -18.96
N THR A 95 -39.91 10.09 -18.58
CA THR A 95 -39.43 11.19 -19.41
C THR A 95 -38.00 11.54 -19.01
N VAL A 96 -37.11 11.63 -19.98
CA VAL A 96 -35.70 11.96 -19.80
C VAL A 96 -35.41 13.26 -20.56
N THR A 97 -34.98 14.27 -19.83
CA THR A 97 -34.74 15.63 -20.35
C THR A 97 -33.26 15.96 -20.36
N PHE A 98 -32.77 16.34 -21.53
CA PHE A 98 -31.41 16.76 -21.80
C PHE A 98 -31.37 18.25 -22.11
N THR A 99 -30.38 18.95 -21.56
CA THR A 99 -30.05 20.32 -21.97
C THR A 99 -28.66 20.31 -22.59
N TYR A 100 -28.53 20.97 -23.74
CA TYR A 100 -27.30 21.03 -24.51
C TYR A 100 -27.10 22.44 -25.09
N THR A 101 -25.88 22.76 -25.50
CA THR A 101 -25.53 24.10 -26.01
C THR A 101 -25.36 24.08 -27.53
N ASN A 102 -24.83 25.15 -28.12
CA ASN A 102 -24.60 25.31 -29.56
C ASN A 102 -24.04 24.04 -30.24
N GLY A 103 -24.51 23.77 -31.46
CA GLY A 103 -24.03 22.68 -32.30
C GLY A 103 -24.97 21.46 -32.36
N ILE A 104 -24.63 20.54 -33.26
CA ILE A 104 -25.28 19.24 -33.39
C ILE A 104 -24.63 18.30 -32.37
N HIS A 105 -25.45 17.58 -31.61
CA HIS A 105 -24.95 16.65 -30.59
C HIS A 105 -25.52 15.24 -30.78
N ILE A 106 -24.78 14.26 -30.28
CA ILE A 106 -25.26 12.88 -30.18
C ILE A 106 -25.47 12.56 -28.70
N ILE A 107 -26.73 12.37 -28.33
CA ILE A 107 -27.12 11.87 -27.03
C ILE A 107 -27.15 10.35 -27.11
N THR A 108 -26.41 9.67 -26.23
CA THR A 108 -26.40 8.22 -26.16
C THR A 108 -26.88 7.76 -24.79
N MET A 109 -27.79 6.79 -24.77
CA MET A 109 -28.14 6.06 -23.56
C MET A 109 -27.61 4.64 -23.66
N TYR A 110 -26.88 4.19 -22.65
CA TYR A 110 -26.43 2.81 -22.50
C TYR A 110 -27.20 2.12 -21.38
N ALA A 111 -27.65 0.88 -21.61
CA ALA A 111 -27.92 -0.03 -20.51
C ALA A 111 -26.59 -0.46 -19.86
N THR A 112 -26.58 -0.59 -18.53
CA THR A 112 -25.37 -1.04 -17.81
C THR A 112 -25.54 -2.40 -17.15
N TYR A 113 -24.39 -3.04 -16.95
CA TYR A 113 -24.25 -4.35 -16.37
C TYR A 113 -23.55 -4.27 -15.02
N GLU A 114 -23.85 -5.29 -14.23
CA GLU A 114 -23.16 -5.55 -12.98
C GLU A 114 -22.13 -6.66 -13.21
N LEU A 115 -20.88 -6.41 -12.83
CA LEU A 115 -19.85 -7.42 -12.75
C LEU A 115 -19.45 -7.60 -11.29
N LYS A 116 -19.65 -8.81 -10.75
CA LYS A 116 -19.09 -9.20 -9.46
C LYS A 116 -17.83 -10.00 -9.70
N ILE A 117 -16.74 -9.60 -9.06
CA ILE A 117 -15.46 -10.29 -9.15
C ILE A 117 -15.10 -10.82 -7.77
N LYS A 118 -14.94 -12.14 -7.67
CA LYS A 118 -14.40 -12.80 -6.49
C LYS A 118 -12.92 -13.08 -6.68
N VAL A 119 -12.08 -12.56 -5.79
CA VAL A 119 -10.64 -12.78 -5.79
C VAL A 119 -10.29 -13.81 -4.72
N LEU A 120 -9.63 -14.88 -5.15
CA LEU A 120 -9.19 -15.98 -4.30
C LEU A 120 -7.68 -16.12 -4.33
N ASP A 121 -7.08 -16.53 -3.22
CA ASP A 121 -5.67 -16.95 -3.20
C ASP A 121 -5.47 -18.36 -3.81
N HIS A 122 -4.22 -18.79 -3.90
CA HIS A 122 -3.85 -20.13 -4.39
C HIS A 122 -4.41 -21.29 -3.55
N ALA A 123 -4.86 -21.03 -2.32
CA ALA A 123 -5.48 -22.00 -1.43
C ALA A 123 -7.02 -21.95 -1.48
N GLY A 124 -7.60 -21.04 -2.28
CA GLY A 124 -9.04 -20.84 -2.43
C GLY A 124 -9.67 -19.92 -1.39
N ASN A 125 -8.87 -19.24 -0.54
CA ASN A 125 -9.38 -18.28 0.45
C ASN A 125 -9.68 -16.92 -0.18
N PRO A 126 -10.69 -16.19 0.30
CA PRO A 126 -10.99 -14.85 -0.19
C PRO A 126 -9.86 -13.85 0.12
N VAL A 127 -9.55 -12.97 -0.83
CA VAL A 127 -8.54 -11.93 -0.68
C VAL A 127 -9.23 -10.58 -0.47
N PRO A 128 -9.31 -10.05 0.77
CA PRO A 128 -9.89 -8.74 1.04
C PRO A 128 -8.95 -7.60 0.63
N GLU A 129 -9.51 -6.41 0.40
CA GLU A 129 -8.76 -5.17 0.06
C GLU A 129 -7.93 -5.24 -1.23
N ALA A 130 -8.12 -6.25 -2.08
CA ALA A 130 -7.53 -6.30 -3.41
C ALA A 130 -8.17 -5.23 -4.29
N MET A 131 -7.34 -4.35 -4.85
CA MET A 131 -7.75 -3.29 -5.74
C MET A 131 -7.89 -3.84 -7.16
N LEU A 132 -9.08 -3.75 -7.73
CA LEU A 132 -9.38 -4.16 -9.09
C LEU A 132 -9.54 -2.93 -9.97
N ASN A 133 -8.72 -2.84 -11.01
CA ASN A 133 -8.86 -1.82 -12.05
C ASN A 133 -9.46 -2.44 -13.29
N LEU A 134 -10.60 -1.93 -13.73
CA LEU A 134 -11.20 -2.22 -15.02
C LEU A 134 -10.83 -1.13 -16.00
N THR A 135 -10.21 -1.50 -17.11
CA THR A 135 -9.92 -0.60 -18.22
C THR A 135 -10.66 -1.07 -19.46
N GLY A 136 -11.40 -0.17 -20.10
CA GLY A 136 -12.26 -0.48 -21.24
C GLY A 136 -13.08 0.73 -21.70
N PRO A 137 -14.31 0.52 -22.20
CA PRO A 137 -15.21 1.60 -22.60
C PRO A 137 -15.54 2.60 -21.48
N LEU A 138 -15.59 2.13 -20.23
CA LEU A 138 -15.70 2.96 -19.04
C LEU A 138 -14.73 2.43 -17.99
N ASN A 139 -13.75 3.23 -17.58
CA ASN A 139 -12.77 2.80 -16.59
C ASN A 139 -13.37 2.87 -15.20
N GLU A 140 -13.18 1.82 -14.41
CA GLU A 140 -13.73 1.71 -13.07
C GLU A 140 -12.71 1.08 -12.12
N VAL A 141 -12.79 1.43 -10.83
CA VAL A 141 -11.93 0.87 -9.79
C VAL A 141 -12.78 0.46 -8.60
N SER A 142 -12.51 -0.71 -8.06
CA SER A 142 -13.20 -1.21 -6.86
C SER A 142 -12.23 -2.02 -6.00
N LYS A 143 -12.58 -2.20 -4.72
CA LYS A 143 -11.83 -3.04 -3.79
C LYS A 143 -12.65 -4.22 -3.35
N THR A 144 -12.01 -5.35 -3.13
CA THR A 144 -12.68 -6.51 -2.56
C THR A 144 -12.99 -6.31 -1.08
N ASN A 145 -14.16 -6.76 -0.64
CA ASN A 145 -14.56 -6.78 0.76
C ASN A 145 -13.95 -7.98 1.54
N SER A 146 -14.38 -8.18 2.79
CA SER A 146 -13.96 -9.33 3.63
C SER A 146 -14.22 -10.72 3.02
N TYR A 147 -15.15 -10.83 2.07
CA TYR A 147 -15.46 -12.05 1.33
C TYR A 147 -14.69 -12.18 0.01
N GLY A 148 -13.76 -11.27 -0.26
CA GLY A 148 -12.97 -11.24 -1.49
C GLY A 148 -13.78 -10.78 -2.70
N ILE A 149 -14.92 -10.11 -2.51
CA ILE A 149 -15.82 -9.71 -3.60
C ILE A 149 -15.74 -8.21 -3.85
N ALA A 150 -15.51 -7.82 -5.10
CA ALA A 150 -15.70 -6.47 -5.61
C ALA A 150 -16.89 -6.44 -6.58
N THR A 151 -17.64 -5.34 -6.62
CA THR A 151 -18.80 -5.18 -7.51
C THR A 151 -18.66 -3.90 -8.33
N PHE A 152 -18.91 -4.01 -9.63
CA PHE A 152 -18.95 -2.93 -10.59
C PHE A 152 -20.37 -2.84 -11.16
N SER A 153 -21.15 -1.85 -10.77
CA SER A 153 -22.60 -1.82 -11.06
C SER A 153 -23.02 -1.00 -12.29
N LYS A 154 -22.08 -0.30 -12.95
CA LYS A 154 -22.38 0.65 -14.04
C LYS A 154 -21.54 0.43 -15.29
N LEU A 155 -21.26 -0.81 -15.65
CA LEU A 155 -20.44 -1.12 -16.83
C LEU A 155 -21.26 -1.10 -18.12
N ILE A 156 -20.80 -0.39 -19.15
CA ILE A 156 -21.41 -0.46 -20.48
C ILE A 156 -20.91 -1.68 -21.25
N SER A 157 -21.59 -2.10 -22.33
CA SER A 157 -21.14 -3.25 -23.09
C SER A 157 -19.78 -3.00 -23.75
N GLY A 158 -18.88 -3.97 -23.68
CA GLY A 158 -17.65 -3.96 -24.46
C GLY A 158 -16.54 -4.83 -23.87
N ASN A 159 -15.34 -4.65 -24.42
CA ASN A 159 -14.16 -5.39 -24.01
C ASN A 159 -13.46 -4.67 -22.86
N TYR A 160 -13.28 -5.37 -21.76
CA TYR A 160 -12.60 -4.90 -20.56
C TYR A 160 -11.33 -5.71 -20.33
N SER A 161 -10.34 -5.04 -19.77
CA SER A 161 -9.19 -5.68 -19.12
C SER A 161 -9.27 -5.41 -17.63
N ILE A 162 -8.99 -6.43 -16.84
CA ILE A 162 -9.05 -6.40 -15.38
C ILE A 162 -7.65 -6.62 -14.86
N SER A 163 -7.14 -5.73 -14.01
CA SER A 163 -5.92 -5.96 -13.24
C SER A 163 -6.23 -5.96 -11.74
N ALA A 164 -5.63 -6.89 -11.00
CA ALA A 164 -5.78 -7.01 -9.56
C ALA A 164 -4.48 -6.63 -8.85
N LEU A 165 -4.55 -5.72 -7.89
CA LEU A 165 -3.43 -5.23 -7.11
C LEU A 165 -3.67 -5.53 -5.62
N PHE A 166 -2.75 -6.27 -5.03
CA PHE A 166 -2.71 -6.55 -3.60
C PHE A 166 -1.25 -6.60 -3.15
N PRO A 167 -0.89 -5.96 -2.05
CA PRO A 167 -0.16 -4.68 -1.93
C PRO A 167 1.11 -4.49 -2.79
N GLU A 168 1.67 -5.51 -3.44
CA GLU A 168 2.72 -5.37 -4.46
C GLU A 168 2.54 -6.45 -5.54
N ILE A 169 1.71 -6.12 -6.55
CA ILE A 169 1.62 -6.73 -7.88
C ILE A 169 1.18 -8.21 -7.97
N VAL A 170 0.06 -8.41 -8.67
CA VAL A 170 0.01 -9.36 -9.80
C VAL A 170 -0.73 -8.64 -10.93
N GLU A 171 -0.04 -8.00 -11.88
CA GLU A 171 -0.67 -7.53 -13.13
C GLU A 171 -1.02 -8.73 -14.02
N GLU A 172 -1.82 -9.66 -13.51
CA GLU A 172 -2.50 -10.64 -14.33
C GLU A 172 -3.69 -9.94 -14.97
N LYS A 173 -3.47 -9.48 -16.20
CA LYS A 173 -4.52 -8.88 -17.01
C LYS A 173 -5.43 -9.98 -17.54
N THR A 174 -6.64 -10.04 -17.00
CA THR A 174 -7.71 -10.87 -17.56
C THR A 174 -8.56 -10.03 -18.50
N PHE A 175 -8.83 -10.55 -19.69
CA PHE A 175 -9.74 -9.92 -20.65
C PHE A 175 -11.14 -10.50 -20.52
N LEU A 176 -12.15 -9.64 -20.55
CA LEU A 176 -13.54 -10.01 -20.39
C LEU A 176 -14.42 -9.19 -21.33
N ILE A 177 -15.37 -9.86 -21.98
CA ILE A 177 -16.46 -9.18 -22.67
C ILE A 177 -17.60 -8.99 -21.67
N VAL A 178 -17.95 -7.74 -21.42
CA VAL A 178 -19.14 -7.39 -20.63
C VAL A 178 -20.28 -7.15 -21.61
N ASN A 179 -21.26 -8.06 -21.63
CA ASN A 179 -22.49 -7.93 -22.44
C ASN A 179 -23.74 -8.37 -21.66
N ARG A 180 -23.56 -8.72 -20.39
CA ARG A 180 -24.58 -9.12 -19.43
C ARG A 180 -24.04 -8.92 -18.02
N SER A 181 -24.95 -8.86 -17.04
CA SER A 181 -24.54 -9.00 -15.64
C SER A 181 -23.97 -10.40 -15.41
N GLN A 182 -22.79 -10.50 -14.79
CA GLN A 182 -22.12 -11.78 -14.58
C GLN A 182 -21.19 -11.76 -13.37
N ASP A 183 -20.88 -12.96 -12.89
CA ASP A 183 -19.92 -13.19 -11.83
C ASP A 183 -18.64 -13.79 -12.43
N LEU A 184 -17.48 -13.31 -11.98
CA LEU A 184 -16.17 -13.81 -12.37
C LEU A 184 -15.38 -14.18 -11.11
N THR A 185 -14.64 -15.30 -11.16
CA THR A 185 -13.70 -15.66 -10.12
C THR A 185 -12.28 -15.56 -10.67
N LEU A 186 -11.42 -14.80 -9.98
CA LEU A 186 -10.00 -14.65 -10.29
C LEU A 186 -9.19 -15.33 -9.19
N GLY A 187 -8.39 -16.32 -9.56
CA GLY A 187 -7.43 -16.94 -8.65
C GLY A 187 -6.08 -16.23 -8.78
N ILE A 188 -5.62 -15.54 -7.74
CA ILE A 188 -4.28 -14.94 -7.73
C ILE A 188 -3.26 -15.97 -7.24
N ASN A 189 -2.20 -16.14 -8.02
CA ASN A 189 -1.12 -17.06 -7.67
C ASN A 189 -0.17 -16.42 -6.63
N ILE A 190 -0.57 -16.44 -5.36
CA ILE A 190 0.20 -15.86 -4.24
C ILE A 190 1.45 -16.70 -3.87
N LYS A 191 1.78 -17.77 -4.63
CA LYS A 191 2.91 -18.68 -4.28
C LYS A 191 4.22 -17.94 -4.05
N LEU A 192 4.49 -16.88 -4.81
CA LEU A 192 5.73 -16.10 -4.67
C LEU A 192 5.81 -15.31 -3.36
N PHE A 193 4.71 -14.70 -2.92
CA PHE A 193 4.71 -13.89 -1.69
C PHE A 193 4.85 -14.75 -0.44
N LYS A 194 4.16 -15.90 -0.38
CA LYS A 194 4.30 -16.84 0.75
C LYS A 194 5.73 -17.35 0.87
N SER A 195 6.38 -17.74 -0.24
CA SER A 195 7.79 -18.15 -0.23
C SER A 195 8.70 -17.04 0.29
N ARG A 196 8.52 -15.80 -0.18
CA ARG A 196 9.33 -14.66 0.28
C ARG A 196 9.10 -14.32 1.75
N TYR A 197 7.87 -14.43 2.23
CA TYR A 197 7.55 -14.22 3.63
C TYR A 197 8.19 -15.29 4.53
N GLU A 198 8.10 -16.56 4.13
CA GLU A 198 8.75 -17.68 4.84
C GLU A 198 10.29 -17.54 4.82
N GLU A 199 10.88 -17.15 3.69
CA GLU A 199 12.31 -16.83 3.58
C GLU A 199 12.73 -15.69 4.50
N LEU A 200 11.92 -14.61 4.58
CA LEU A 200 12.18 -13.48 5.46
C LEU A 200 12.08 -13.89 6.93
N GLN A 201 11.06 -14.67 7.30
CA GLN A 201 10.88 -15.19 8.66
C GLN A 201 12.06 -16.06 9.08
N ASN A 202 12.52 -16.96 8.20
CA ASN A 202 13.70 -17.79 8.43
C ASN A 202 14.97 -16.94 8.61
N SER A 203 15.12 -15.89 7.80
CA SER A 203 16.26 -14.97 7.91
C SER A 203 16.25 -14.20 9.22
N TYR A 204 15.07 -13.76 9.68
CA TYR A 204 14.90 -13.10 10.97
C TYR A 204 15.24 -14.04 12.15
N SER A 205 14.78 -15.29 12.11
CA SER A 205 15.13 -16.30 13.12
C SER A 205 16.63 -16.53 13.20
N LYS A 206 17.32 -16.66 12.05
CA LYS A 206 18.79 -16.79 12.01
C LYS A 206 19.48 -15.58 12.61
N LEU A 207 19.06 -14.37 12.25
CA LEU A 207 19.63 -13.12 12.80
C LEU A 207 19.45 -13.04 14.32
N GLN A 208 18.30 -13.50 14.84
CA GLN A 208 18.04 -13.53 16.28
C GLN A 208 19.00 -14.50 17.00
N GLU A 209 19.28 -15.67 16.41
CA GLU A 209 20.27 -16.62 16.95
C GLU A 209 21.70 -16.07 16.90
N GLU A 210 22.08 -15.42 15.80
CA GLU A 210 23.39 -14.77 15.66
C GLU A 210 23.57 -13.66 16.71
N ASN A 211 22.54 -12.85 16.96
CA ASN A 211 22.60 -11.81 17.98
C ASN A 211 22.72 -12.39 19.41
N LYS A 212 22.06 -13.53 19.68
CA LYS A 212 22.24 -14.25 20.96
C LYS A 212 23.69 -14.73 21.13
N LYS A 213 24.29 -15.30 20.07
CA LYS A 213 25.69 -15.74 20.08
C LYS A 213 26.64 -14.56 20.29
N LEU A 214 26.45 -13.46 19.57
CA LEU A 214 27.25 -12.25 19.70
C LEU A 214 27.21 -11.69 21.13
N ASN A 215 26.02 -11.66 21.75
CA ASN A 215 25.86 -11.19 23.12
C ASN A 215 26.56 -12.12 24.14
N ALA A 216 26.56 -13.44 23.91
CA ALA A 216 27.31 -14.38 24.73
C ALA A 216 28.82 -14.13 24.63
N THR A 217 29.36 -14.00 23.41
CA THR A 217 30.78 -13.69 23.18
C THR A 217 31.18 -12.35 23.79
N TYR A 218 30.32 -11.33 23.71
CA TYR A 218 30.56 -10.04 24.34
C TYR A 218 30.71 -10.16 25.86
N ASN A 219 29.81 -10.91 26.52
CA ASN A 219 29.87 -11.10 27.97
C ASN A 219 31.11 -11.91 28.41
N GLU A 220 31.49 -12.92 27.63
CA GLU A 220 32.72 -13.68 27.87
C GLU A 220 33.96 -12.78 27.75
N LEU A 221 34.05 -11.98 26.69
CA LEU A 221 35.15 -11.03 26.51
C LEU A 221 35.22 -10.01 27.66
N LYS A 222 34.06 -9.51 28.11
CA LYS A 222 33.96 -8.60 29.26
C LYS A 222 34.49 -9.24 30.55
N ASN A 223 34.17 -10.51 30.79
CA ASN A 223 34.67 -11.24 31.96
C ASN A 223 36.18 -11.49 31.89
N ASN A 224 36.68 -11.85 30.70
CA ASN A 224 38.12 -12.02 30.47
C ASN A 224 38.88 -10.71 30.70
N TYR A 225 38.35 -9.60 30.20
CA TYR A 225 38.91 -8.26 30.45
C TYR A 225 38.99 -7.94 31.94
N ASN A 226 37.91 -8.16 32.71
CA ASN A 226 37.89 -7.91 34.15
C ASN A 226 38.91 -8.78 34.89
N SER A 227 39.04 -10.05 34.50
CA SER A 227 40.01 -10.99 35.08
C SER A 227 41.46 -10.56 34.80
N LEU A 228 41.71 -10.10 33.56
CA LEU A 228 43.01 -9.57 33.17
C LEU A 228 43.35 -8.29 33.94
N LYS A 229 42.37 -7.39 34.11
CA LYS A 229 42.53 -6.17 34.90
C LYS A 229 42.90 -6.48 36.36
N ALA A 230 42.21 -7.41 37.00
CA ALA A 230 42.54 -7.82 38.38
C ALA A 230 43.94 -8.46 38.49
N SER A 231 44.34 -9.25 37.48
CA SER A 231 45.68 -9.83 37.43
C SER A 231 46.76 -8.75 37.30
N TYR A 232 46.50 -7.72 36.49
CA TYR A 232 47.39 -6.58 36.34
C TYR A 232 47.54 -5.79 37.64
N GLU A 233 46.43 -5.48 38.33
CA GLU A 233 46.45 -4.79 39.63
C GLU A 233 47.24 -5.59 40.68
N THR A 234 47.09 -6.92 40.68
CA THR A 234 47.87 -7.81 41.56
C THR A 234 49.36 -7.76 41.24
N LEU A 235 49.73 -7.79 39.95
CA LEU A 235 51.12 -7.70 39.51
C LEU A 235 51.75 -6.36 39.90
N GLN A 236 51.01 -5.26 39.74
CA GLN A 236 51.45 -3.92 40.15
C GLN A 236 51.74 -3.87 41.66
N ASN A 237 50.82 -4.37 42.49
CA ASN A 237 51.02 -4.42 43.94
C ASN A 237 52.25 -5.26 44.34
N ASN A 238 52.46 -6.40 43.68
CA ASN A 238 53.64 -7.24 43.90
C ASN A 238 54.94 -6.52 43.53
N PHE A 239 54.93 -5.77 42.42
CA PHE A 239 56.08 -4.97 42.00
C PHE A 239 56.40 -3.86 43.01
N GLU A 240 55.39 -3.13 43.49
CA GLU A 240 55.55 -2.10 44.53
C GLU A 240 56.11 -2.69 45.83
N LYS A 241 55.66 -3.89 46.22
CA LYS A 241 56.19 -4.60 47.38
C LYS A 241 57.66 -4.97 47.18
N LEU A 242 58.00 -5.55 46.03
CA LEU A 242 59.37 -5.94 45.70
C LEU A 242 60.32 -4.74 45.70
N GLN A 243 59.87 -3.59 45.20
CA GLN A 243 60.62 -2.35 45.24
C GLN A 243 60.92 -1.90 46.68
N LYS A 244 59.91 -1.93 47.56
CA LYS A 244 60.10 -1.60 48.99
C LYS A 244 61.05 -2.56 49.68
N ASP A 245 60.95 -3.86 49.40
CA ASP A 245 61.84 -4.88 49.96
C ASP A 245 63.30 -4.62 49.52
N TYR A 246 63.52 -4.24 48.25
CA TYR A 246 64.83 -3.88 47.71
C TYR A 246 65.41 -2.61 48.37
N GLU A 247 64.61 -1.55 48.49
CA GLU A 247 64.99 -0.32 49.19
C GLU A 247 65.36 -0.60 50.66
N GLY A 248 64.55 -1.41 51.34
CA GLY A 248 64.81 -1.86 52.70
C GLY A 248 66.15 -2.59 52.83
N LEU A 249 66.44 -3.55 51.96
CA LEU A 249 67.71 -4.26 51.95
C LEU A 249 68.90 -3.31 51.77
N GLY A 250 68.79 -2.34 50.86
CA GLY A 250 69.81 -1.31 50.66
C GLY A 250 70.12 -0.52 51.93
N THR A 251 69.09 -0.08 52.66
CA THR A 251 69.29 0.65 53.93
C THR A 251 69.97 -0.19 55.00
N THR A 252 69.60 -1.48 55.13
CA THR A 252 70.24 -2.38 56.10
C THR A 252 71.71 -2.62 55.78
N LEU A 253 72.07 -2.77 54.51
CA LEU A 253 73.46 -2.94 54.08
C LEU A 253 74.32 -1.72 54.42
N ILE A 254 73.79 -0.51 54.18
CA ILE A 254 74.48 0.74 54.57
C ILE A 254 74.69 0.78 56.08
N ALA A 255 73.67 0.43 56.87
CA ALA A 255 73.77 0.41 58.33
C ALA A 255 74.88 -0.55 58.83
N TYR A 256 74.94 -1.78 58.30
CA TYR A 256 76.01 -2.73 58.63
C TYR A 256 77.40 -2.18 58.24
N GLY A 257 77.51 -1.51 57.09
CA GLY A 257 78.73 -0.84 56.66
C GLY A 257 79.19 0.22 57.67
N VAL A 258 78.29 1.12 58.09
CA VAL A 258 78.61 2.18 59.08
C VAL A 258 79.04 1.58 60.42
N ILE A 259 78.32 0.56 60.91
CA ILE A 259 78.67 -0.13 62.17
C ILE A 259 80.07 -0.77 62.07
N SER A 260 80.38 -1.43 60.95
CA SER A 260 81.69 -2.05 60.76
C SER A 260 82.85 -1.02 60.77
N ILE A 261 82.66 0.13 60.12
CA ILE A 261 83.64 1.23 60.12
C ILE A 261 83.83 1.78 61.54
N ALA A 262 82.74 1.97 62.30
CA ALA A 262 82.81 2.45 63.68
C ALA A 262 83.58 1.48 64.58
N ILE A 263 83.37 0.16 64.42
CA ILE A 263 84.10 -0.88 65.14
C ILE A 263 85.60 -0.83 64.78
N ILE A 264 85.95 -0.76 63.50
CA ILE A 264 87.33 -0.68 63.03
C ILE A 264 88.03 0.57 63.61
N ALA A 265 87.36 1.73 63.57
CA ALA A 265 87.90 2.97 64.13
C ALA A 265 88.14 2.88 65.64
N ALA A 266 87.21 2.27 66.39
CA ALA A 266 87.36 2.04 67.83
C ALA A 266 88.56 1.13 68.14
N LEU A 267 88.71 0.03 67.39
CA LEU A 267 89.85 -0.88 67.52
C LEU A 267 91.18 -0.19 67.21
N PHE A 268 91.22 0.65 66.17
CA PHE A 268 92.40 1.42 65.81
C PHE A 268 92.81 2.41 66.92
N VAL A 269 91.85 3.12 67.52
CA VAL A 269 92.12 4.03 68.65
C VAL A 269 92.66 3.26 69.86
N LEU A 270 92.10 2.10 70.18
CA LEU A 270 92.59 1.24 71.27
C LEU A 270 94.02 0.77 71.00
N PHE A 271 94.30 0.31 69.78
CA PHE A 271 95.64 -0.09 69.36
C PHE A 271 96.66 1.05 69.46
N TYR A 272 96.29 2.24 68.96
CA TYR A 272 97.13 3.43 69.04
C TYR A 272 97.43 3.83 70.49
N ARG A 273 96.44 3.79 71.39
CA ARG A 273 96.64 4.02 72.83
C ARG A 273 97.59 2.99 73.44
N ALA A 274 97.44 1.71 73.11
CA ALA A 274 98.32 0.64 73.58
C ALA A 274 99.78 0.87 73.14
N MET A 275 100.01 1.23 71.87
CA MET A 275 101.32 1.57 71.32
C MET A 275 101.95 2.78 72.03
N LYS A 276 101.20 3.86 72.22
CA LYS A 276 101.70 5.06 72.93
C LYS A 276 102.07 4.77 74.38
N SER A 277 101.36 3.86 75.06
CA SER A 277 101.70 3.47 76.44
C SER A 277 103.05 2.74 76.54
N LYS A 278 103.46 2.02 75.48
CA LYS A 278 104.72 1.27 75.41
C LYS A 278 105.94 2.11 75.00
N GLY A 279 105.74 3.28 74.38
CA GLY A 279 106.82 4.19 73.95
C GLY A 279 107.28 5.21 75.03
N LYS A 280 106.82 5.06 76.28
CA LYS A 280 107.30 5.81 77.45
C LYS A 280 108.09 4.86 78.36
N THR A 281 109.30 4.50 77.95
CA THR A 281 110.36 3.94 78.80
C THR A 281 111.68 4.43 78.26
#